data_AF-A0A2V7Z3V9-F1
#
_entry.id   AF-A0A2V7Z3V9-F1
#
_cell.length_a   1.000
_cell.length_b   1.000
_cell.length_c   1.000
_cell.angle_alpha   90.00
_cell.angle_beta   90.00
_cell.angle_gamma   90.00
#
_symmetry.space_group_name_H-M   'P 1'
#
loop_
_entity.id
_entity.type
_entity.pdbx_description
1 polymer ?
#
loop_
_entity_poly.entity_id
_entity_poly.type
_entity_poly.pdbx_seq_one_letter_code
_entity_poly.pdbx_strand_id
1 'polypeptide(L)'
;MQPQYAFRRPRREFPEMTPARRYLVIAGLAVSALLFLGGFVLAGYLWKLSRKFPEAPFKQPSRLYASAPVLAPGEPFSPNEMVAELKDAGYRETPAGAPITPGTYRRLGDRVVANLRHFPTPDGEAGGAAVGAFFRGDRVAGVWVAGRPAKSAALEPPILASFYDKDLEERRPVTLDRLPDDVVKAVLAAEDSGFYTHPGVSPTGVARALLVDLRGGEVQGGSTITQ
;
A
#
# COMPACT_ATOMS: atom_id res chain seq x y z
N MET A 1 -87.50 -24.65 -2.41
CA MET A 1 -86.33 -25.49 -2.09
C MET A 1 -85.17 -25.02 -2.95
N GLN A 2 -84.08 -24.53 -2.35
CA GLN A 2 -82.91 -24.02 -3.08
C GLN A 2 -81.95 -25.17 -3.45
N PRO A 3 -81.36 -25.18 -4.66
CA PRO A 3 -80.35 -26.17 -5.03
C PRO A 3 -78.99 -25.79 -4.44
N GLN A 4 -78.36 -26.73 -3.73
CA GLN A 4 -77.00 -26.58 -3.22
C GLN A 4 -75.99 -26.73 -4.37
N TYR A 5 -75.23 -25.68 -4.67
CA TYR A 5 -74.09 -25.75 -5.58
C TYR A 5 -72.89 -26.38 -4.86
N ALA A 6 -72.55 -27.62 -5.21
CA ALA A 6 -71.33 -28.28 -4.74
C ALA A 6 -70.11 -27.80 -5.54
N PHE A 7 -69.27 -26.96 -4.93
CA PHE A 7 -67.97 -26.58 -5.49
C PHE A 7 -67.00 -27.77 -5.45
N ARG A 8 -66.85 -28.49 -6.57
CA ARG A 8 -65.81 -29.51 -6.73
C ARG A 8 -64.48 -28.79 -7.01
N ARG A 9 -63.60 -28.70 -6.00
CA ARG A 9 -62.26 -28.14 -6.20
C ARG A 9 -61.54 -28.99 -7.26
N PRO A 10 -61.03 -28.41 -8.37
CA PRO A 10 -60.25 -29.18 -9.33
C PRO A 10 -59.00 -29.72 -8.61
N ARG A 11 -58.88 -31.04 -8.52
CA ARG A 11 -57.61 -31.68 -8.16
C ARG A 11 -56.64 -31.34 -9.28
N ARG A 12 -55.56 -30.61 -8.97
CA ARG A 12 -54.44 -30.46 -9.89
C ARG A 12 -53.83 -31.86 -10.08
N GLU A 13 -54.23 -32.55 -11.13
CA GLU A 13 -53.58 -33.79 -11.56
C GLU A 13 -52.26 -33.38 -12.20
N PHE A 14 -51.16 -33.73 -11.53
CA PHE A 14 -49.84 -33.58 -12.12
C PHE A 14 -49.74 -34.52 -13.31
N PRO A 15 -49.23 -34.09 -14.48
CA PRO A 15 -49.10 -34.94 -15.64
C PRO A 15 -48.31 -36.21 -15.28
N GLU A 16 -48.84 -37.38 -15.64
CA GLU A 16 -48.16 -38.65 -15.37
C GLU A 16 -46.81 -38.68 -16.09
N MET A 17 -45.74 -38.69 -15.32
CA MET A 17 -44.37 -38.78 -15.82
C MET A 17 -43.92 -40.24 -15.80
N THR A 18 -43.29 -40.69 -16.88
CA THR A 18 -42.59 -41.97 -16.90
C THR A 18 -41.50 -41.98 -15.80
N PRO A 19 -41.16 -43.15 -15.23
CA PRO A 19 -40.14 -43.25 -14.18
C PRO A 19 -38.81 -42.58 -14.58
N ALA A 20 -38.37 -42.77 -15.83
CA ALA A 20 -37.17 -42.14 -16.38
C ALA A 20 -37.24 -40.60 -16.37
N ARG A 21 -38.39 -40.02 -16.75
CA ARG A 21 -38.58 -38.56 -16.74
C ARG A 21 -38.59 -37.99 -15.32
N ARG A 22 -39.12 -38.74 -14.34
CA ARG A 22 -39.07 -38.35 -12.92
C ARG A 22 -37.64 -38.32 -12.39
N TYR A 23 -36.84 -39.34 -12.67
CA TYR A 23 -35.43 -39.37 -12.26
C TYR A 23 -34.62 -38.23 -12.88
N LEU A 24 -34.85 -37.91 -14.16
CA LEU A 24 -34.19 -36.77 -14.81
C LEU A 24 -34.55 -35.43 -14.17
N VAL A 25 -35.82 -35.22 -13.82
CA VAL A 25 -36.27 -33.99 -13.15
C VAL A 25 -35.65 -33.87 -11.75
N ILE A 26 -35.63 -34.97 -10.98
CA ILE A 26 -35.02 -34.99 -9.64
C ILE A 26 -33.51 -34.73 -9.73
N ALA A 27 -32.81 -35.37 -10.66
CA ALA A 27 -31.39 -35.16 -10.88
C ALA A 27 -31.10 -33.70 -11.27
N GLY A 28 -31.90 -33.12 -12.17
CA GLY A 28 -31.79 -31.71 -12.55
C GLY A 28 -31.97 -30.77 -11.36
N LEU A 29 -33.01 -30.99 -10.54
CA LEU A 29 -33.25 -30.20 -9.33
C LEU A 29 -32.11 -30.34 -8.31
N ALA A 30 -31.57 -31.54 -8.13
CA ALA A 30 -30.46 -31.79 -7.23
C ALA A 30 -29.17 -31.08 -7.69
N VAL A 31 -28.86 -31.12 -9.00
CA VAL A 31 -27.72 -30.39 -9.58
C VAL A 31 -27.92 -28.89 -9.43
N SER A 32 -29.11 -28.36 -9.72
CA SER A 32 -29.41 -26.94 -9.53
C SER A 32 -29.27 -26.51 -8.07
N ALA A 33 -29.74 -27.33 -7.13
CA ALA A 33 -29.59 -27.06 -5.69
C ALA A 33 -28.12 -27.05 -5.26
N LEU A 34 -27.29 -27.97 -5.77
CA LEU A 34 -25.85 -28.02 -5.52
C LEU A 34 -25.12 -26.80 -6.09
N LEU A 35 -25.44 -26.41 -7.33
CA LEU A 35 -24.87 -25.22 -7.96
C LEU A 35 -25.26 -23.94 -7.20
N PHE A 36 -26.52 -23.84 -6.78
CA PHE A 36 -26.98 -22.72 -5.96
C PHE A 36 -26.26 -22.67 -4.62
N LEU A 37 -26.15 -23.80 -3.92
CA LEU A 37 -25.43 -23.88 -2.65
C LEU A 37 -23.95 -23.51 -2.81
N GLY A 38 -23.29 -24.03 -3.84
CA GLY A 38 -21.90 -23.70 -4.17
C GLY A 38 -21.71 -22.22 -4.48
N GLY A 39 -22.59 -21.65 -5.30
CA GLY A 39 -22.61 -20.21 -5.60
C GLY A 39 -22.85 -19.35 -4.36
N PHE A 40 -23.76 -19.76 -3.47
CA PHE A 40 -24.05 -19.06 -2.22
C PHE A 40 -22.85 -19.08 -1.27
N VAL A 41 -22.18 -20.23 -1.12
CA VAL A 41 -20.95 -20.36 -0.32
C VAL A 41 -19.82 -19.49 -0.89
N LEU A 42 -19.62 -19.53 -2.21
CA LEU A 42 -18.61 -18.73 -2.88
C LEU A 42 -18.89 -17.22 -2.73
N ALA A 43 -20.14 -16.79 -2.93
CA ALA A 43 -20.54 -15.41 -2.74
C ALA A 43 -20.33 -14.95 -1.29
N GLY A 44 -20.67 -15.79 -0.30
CA GLY A 44 -20.40 -15.53 1.11
C GLY A 44 -18.90 -15.40 1.40
N TYR A 45 -18.07 -16.23 0.78
CA TYR A 45 -16.61 -16.16 0.89
C TYR A 45 -16.06 -14.87 0.27
N LEU A 46 -16.44 -14.55 -0.97
CA LEU A 46 -16.02 -13.32 -1.66
C LEU A 46 -16.48 -12.06 -0.92
N TRP A 47 -17.67 -12.08 -0.32
CA TRP A 47 -18.18 -11.00 0.51
C TRP A 47 -17.39 -10.84 1.82
N LYS A 48 -17.00 -11.94 2.46
CA LYS A 48 -16.12 -11.89 3.64
C LYS A 48 -14.74 -11.34 3.29
N LEU A 49 -14.21 -11.71 2.12
CA LEU A 49 -12.94 -11.21 1.61
C LEU A 49 -13.02 -9.72 1.25
N SER A 50 -14.09 -9.29 0.57
CA SER A 50 -14.30 -7.90 0.19
C SER A 50 -14.36 -6.96 1.40
N ARG A 51 -14.86 -7.43 2.55
CA ARG A 51 -14.88 -6.70 3.83
C ARG A 51 -13.51 -6.50 4.48
N LYS A 52 -12.45 -7.19 4.01
CA LYS A 52 -11.09 -7.02 4.55
C LYS A 52 -10.28 -5.92 3.85
N PHE A 53 -10.71 -5.48 2.67
CA PHE A 53 -10.04 -4.43 1.89
C PHE A 53 -10.33 -2.98 2.30
N PRO A 54 -11.49 -2.59 2.89
CA PRO A 54 -11.82 -1.18 3.05
C PRO A 54 -10.90 -0.41 3.99
N GLU A 55 -10.25 -1.08 4.94
CA GLU A 55 -9.29 -0.46 5.83
C GLU A 55 -8.21 -1.47 6.18
N ALA A 56 -7.05 -1.35 5.56
CA ALA A 56 -5.83 -1.76 6.23
C ALA A 56 -5.31 -0.51 6.95
N PRO A 57 -5.74 -0.21 8.19
CA PRO A 57 -4.96 0.68 9.01
C PRO A 57 -3.71 -0.13 9.35
N PHE A 58 -2.70 -0.06 8.48
CA PHE A 58 -1.39 -0.54 8.85
C PHE A 58 -1.01 0.28 10.07
N LYS A 59 -1.01 -0.39 11.23
CA LYS A 59 -0.59 0.23 12.47
C LYS A 59 0.82 0.74 12.24
N GLN A 60 0.95 2.06 12.22
CA GLN A 60 2.27 2.66 12.09
C GLN A 60 3.06 2.32 13.37
N PRO A 61 4.34 1.96 13.25
CA PRO A 61 5.17 1.72 14.41
C PRO A 61 5.27 3.00 15.24
N SER A 62 5.35 2.85 16.56
CA SER A 62 5.69 3.97 17.43
C SER A 62 7.17 4.32 17.21
N ARG A 63 7.48 5.58 16.93
CA ARG A 63 8.85 6.04 16.69
C ARG A 63 9.34 6.89 17.85
N LEU A 64 10.54 6.57 18.32
CA LEU A 64 11.27 7.36 19.29
C LEU A 64 12.29 8.23 18.55
N TYR A 65 12.15 9.53 18.70
CA TYR A 65 13.03 10.53 18.10
C TYR A 65 13.95 11.13 19.16
N ALA A 66 15.12 11.60 18.74
CA ALA A 66 15.91 12.51 19.56
C ALA A 66 15.31 13.92 19.53
N SER A 67 15.90 14.83 20.31
CA SER A 67 15.61 16.26 20.18
C SER A 67 15.98 16.77 18.78
N ALA A 68 15.09 17.53 18.14
CA ALA A 68 15.38 18.18 16.88
C ALA A 68 16.54 19.20 17.04
N PRO A 69 17.62 19.10 16.24
CA PRO A 69 18.66 20.12 16.23
C PRO A 69 18.09 21.48 15.81
N VAL A 70 18.36 22.54 16.58
CA VAL A 70 17.87 23.89 16.31
C VAL A 70 19.03 24.79 15.90
N LEU A 71 18.91 25.37 14.70
CA LEU A 71 19.82 26.38 14.19
C LEU A 71 19.29 27.75 14.61
N ALA A 72 20.08 28.50 15.38
CA ALA A 72 19.75 29.87 15.75
C ALA A 72 21.00 30.77 15.64
N PRO A 73 20.88 32.00 15.10
CA PRO A 73 22.03 32.90 14.96
C PRO A 73 22.75 33.13 16.29
N GLY A 74 24.07 32.96 16.30
CA GLY A 74 24.93 33.10 17.47
C GLY A 74 25.27 31.78 18.17
N GLU A 75 24.47 30.73 17.99
CA GLU A 75 24.70 29.42 18.63
C GLU A 75 25.93 28.70 18.04
N PRO A 76 26.68 27.93 18.88
CA PRO A 76 27.75 27.07 18.42
C PRO A 76 27.17 25.88 17.66
N PHE A 77 27.29 25.92 16.33
CA PHE A 77 26.86 24.86 15.44
C PHE A 77 27.59 25.07 14.11
N SER A 78 28.40 24.09 13.70
CA SER A 78 29.27 24.17 12.53
C SER A 78 28.58 23.66 11.25
N PRO A 79 29.07 24.05 10.06
CA PRO A 79 28.59 23.46 8.80
C PRO A 79 28.75 21.93 8.76
N ASN A 80 29.80 21.40 9.39
CA ASN A 80 30.10 19.97 9.42
C ASN A 80 29.08 19.22 10.29
N GLU A 81 28.73 19.77 11.44
CA GLU A 81 27.68 19.23 12.33
C GLU A 81 26.33 19.22 11.61
N MET A 82 25.96 20.30 10.92
CA MET A 82 24.71 20.31 10.14
C MET A 82 24.67 19.19 9.09
N VAL A 83 25.77 18.98 8.38
CA VAL A 83 25.88 17.91 7.39
C VAL A 83 25.84 16.53 8.05
N ALA A 84 26.45 16.36 9.22
CA ALA A 84 26.39 15.11 9.97
C ALA A 84 24.96 14.77 10.39
N GLU A 85 24.24 15.72 11.00
CA GLU A 85 22.83 15.55 11.39
C GLU A 85 21.94 15.19 10.20
N LEU A 86 22.13 15.87 9.06
CA LEU A 86 21.39 15.57 7.84
C LEU A 86 21.71 14.17 7.30
N LYS A 87 22.98 13.74 7.32
CA LYS A 87 23.38 12.39 6.91
C LYS A 87 22.80 11.32 7.83
N ASP A 88 22.84 11.55 9.15
CA ASP A 88 22.29 10.62 10.14
C ASP A 88 20.77 10.49 10.00
N ALA A 89 20.08 11.57 9.62
CA ALA A 89 18.67 11.54 9.24
C ALA A 89 18.42 10.91 7.84
N GLY A 90 19.45 10.48 7.11
CA GLY A 90 19.35 9.82 5.81
C GLY A 90 19.16 10.76 4.62
N TYR A 91 19.56 12.02 4.73
CA TYR A 91 19.56 12.95 3.62
C TYR A 91 20.75 12.70 2.69
N ARG A 92 20.53 12.92 1.40
CA ARG A 92 21.56 12.76 0.37
C ARG A 92 22.09 14.11 -0.12
N GLU A 93 23.39 14.17 -0.39
CA GLU A 93 23.98 15.35 -1.00
C GLU A 93 23.53 15.47 -2.45
N THR A 94 23.06 16.65 -2.85
CA THR A 94 22.63 16.96 -4.20
C THR A 94 23.84 17.42 -5.02
N PRO A 95 24.09 16.81 -6.21
CA PRO A 95 25.13 17.26 -7.12
C PRO A 95 25.00 18.74 -7.51
N ALA A 96 26.12 19.35 -7.89
CA ALA A 96 26.13 20.70 -8.42
C ALA A 96 25.22 20.80 -9.66
N GLY A 97 24.38 21.84 -9.72
CA GLY A 97 23.45 22.08 -10.83
C GLY A 97 22.11 21.33 -10.78
N ALA A 98 21.96 20.30 -9.95
CA ALA A 98 20.68 19.62 -9.78
C ALA A 98 19.72 20.42 -8.86
N PRO A 99 18.39 20.22 -8.92
CA PRO A 99 17.45 20.83 -7.99
C PRO A 99 17.53 20.20 -6.59
N ILE A 100 17.37 20.99 -5.53
CA ILE A 100 17.30 20.49 -4.15
C ILE A 100 15.87 20.00 -3.88
N THR A 101 15.66 18.68 -3.93
CA THR A 101 14.39 18.01 -3.67
C THR A 101 14.26 17.59 -2.20
N PRO A 102 13.04 17.33 -1.69
CA PRO A 102 12.86 16.85 -0.32
C PRO A 102 13.76 15.63 0.00
N GLY A 103 14.40 15.65 1.17
CA GLY A 103 15.36 14.60 1.58
C GLY A 103 16.77 14.78 0.99
N THR A 104 17.10 15.97 0.48
CA THR A 104 18.44 16.26 -0.04
C THR A 104 18.99 17.58 0.51
N TYR A 105 20.32 17.71 0.49
CA TYR A 105 21.03 18.91 0.92
C TYR A 105 22.18 19.25 -0.01
N ARG A 106 22.69 20.48 0.09
CA ARG A 106 23.89 20.94 -0.58
C ARG A 106 24.73 21.79 0.34
N ARG A 107 26.04 21.53 0.35
CA ARG A 107 27.02 22.40 0.99
C ARG A 107 27.67 23.31 -0.05
N LEU A 108 27.75 24.59 0.30
CA LEU A 108 28.34 25.66 -0.51
C LEU A 108 29.31 26.45 0.39
N GLY A 109 30.46 25.85 0.70
CA GLY A 109 31.45 26.46 1.60
C GLY A 109 30.93 26.64 3.02
N ASP A 110 30.64 27.91 3.38
CA ASP A 110 30.09 28.38 4.65
C ASP A 110 28.55 28.38 4.70
N ARG A 111 27.92 27.78 3.68
CA ARG A 111 26.47 27.67 3.57
C ARG A 111 26.05 26.23 3.45
N VAL A 112 24.99 25.87 4.14
CA VAL A 112 24.33 24.57 3.98
C VAL A 112 22.86 24.81 3.74
N VAL A 113 22.33 24.19 2.70
CA VAL A 113 20.91 24.25 2.33
C VAL A 113 20.37 22.85 2.26
N ALA A 114 19.21 22.60 2.87
CA ALA A 114 18.53 21.33 2.84
C ALA A 114 17.05 21.54 2.53
N ASN A 115 16.44 20.60 1.81
CA ASN A 115 14.99 20.56 1.66
C ASN A 115 14.45 19.45 2.54
N LEU A 116 13.93 19.83 3.71
CA LEU A 116 13.50 18.89 4.73
C LEU A 116 12.27 18.12 4.27
N ARG A 117 12.24 16.82 4.58
CA ARG A 117 11.05 15.98 4.41
C ARG A 117 9.99 16.46 5.39
N HIS A 118 8.75 16.07 5.13
CA HIS A 118 7.69 16.25 6.11
C HIS A 118 7.95 15.37 7.34
N PHE A 119 7.92 15.97 8.53
CA PHE A 119 8.05 15.24 9.80
C PHE A 119 7.10 15.81 10.85
N PRO A 120 6.57 14.97 11.75
CA PRO A 120 5.71 15.44 12.83
C PRO A 120 6.52 16.21 13.86
N THR A 121 5.99 17.33 14.36
CA THR A 121 6.57 18.05 15.50
C THR A 121 5.71 17.85 16.76
N PRO A 122 6.30 17.96 17.97
CA PRO A 122 5.58 17.70 19.23
C PRO A 122 4.36 18.60 19.48
N ASP A 123 4.37 19.80 18.93
CA ASP A 123 3.30 20.79 18.94
C ASP A 123 2.15 20.47 17.95
N GLY A 124 2.27 19.39 17.17
CA GLY A 124 1.25 18.94 16.22
C GLY A 124 1.32 19.65 14.86
N GLU A 125 2.24 20.60 14.71
CA GLU A 125 2.55 21.22 13.44
C GLU A 125 3.35 20.26 12.53
N ALA A 126 3.32 20.55 11.24
CA ALA A 126 4.08 19.80 10.25
C ALA A 126 5.43 20.48 10.03
N GLY A 127 6.51 19.81 10.42
CA GLY A 127 7.85 20.16 9.96
C GLY A 127 8.01 19.84 8.47
N GLY A 128 9.03 20.43 7.84
CA GLY A 128 9.37 20.16 6.44
C GLY A 128 9.29 21.42 5.57
N ALA A 129 10.45 22.02 5.31
CA ALA A 129 10.61 23.13 4.38
C ALA A 129 12.05 23.15 3.85
N ALA A 130 12.28 23.96 2.82
CA ALA A 130 13.63 24.36 2.46
C ALA A 130 14.22 25.20 3.59
N VAL A 131 15.27 24.69 4.24
CA VAL A 131 16.01 25.37 5.29
C VAL A 131 17.43 25.64 4.82
N GLY A 132 18.04 26.69 5.34
CA GLY A 132 19.47 26.84 5.21
C GLY A 132 20.07 27.75 6.25
N ALA A 133 21.39 27.66 6.38
CA ALA A 133 22.17 28.41 7.34
C ALA A 133 23.46 28.95 6.70
N PHE A 134 23.81 30.16 7.12
CA PHE A 134 25.11 30.79 6.91
C PHE A 134 25.92 30.58 8.18
N PHE A 135 27.20 30.28 8.04
CA PHE A 135 28.08 30.02 9.17
C PHE A 135 29.25 31.00 9.19
N ARG A 136 29.71 31.35 10.39
CA ARG A 136 30.96 32.09 10.60
C ARG A 136 31.84 31.28 11.54
N GLY A 137 32.77 30.51 10.97
CA GLY A 137 33.48 29.47 11.71
C GLY A 137 32.49 28.40 12.18
N ASP A 138 32.53 28.07 13.46
CA ASP A 138 31.67 27.04 14.09
C ASP A 138 30.40 27.62 14.72
N ARG A 139 29.91 28.75 14.19
CA ARG A 139 28.68 29.39 14.67
C ARG A 139 27.72 29.69 13.53
N VAL A 140 26.43 29.59 13.84
CA VAL A 140 25.37 30.02 12.94
C VAL A 140 25.39 31.55 12.85
N ALA A 141 25.56 32.09 11.66
CA ALA A 141 25.50 33.54 11.40
C ALA A 141 24.09 33.99 11.01
N GLY A 142 23.30 33.11 10.39
CA GLY A 142 21.93 33.40 9.96
C GLY A 142 21.23 32.16 9.44
N VAL A 143 19.90 32.15 9.51
CA VAL A 143 19.07 31.02 9.06
C VAL A 143 17.90 31.51 8.22
N TRP A 144 17.45 30.65 7.29
CA TRP A 144 16.24 30.88 6.50
C TRP A 144 15.39 29.63 6.44
N VAL A 145 14.08 29.83 6.37
CA VAL A 145 13.05 28.79 6.23
C VAL A 145 12.11 29.22 5.12
N ALA A 146 11.84 28.31 4.18
CA ALA A 146 11.00 28.56 3.00
C ALA A 146 11.42 29.83 2.22
N GLY A 147 12.74 30.08 2.12
CA GLY A 147 13.31 31.22 1.41
C GLY A 147 13.23 32.56 2.15
N ARG A 148 12.72 32.60 3.39
CA ARG A 148 12.64 33.81 4.22
C ARG A 148 13.61 33.74 5.41
N PRO A 149 14.28 34.85 5.78
CA PRO A 149 15.05 34.90 7.01
C PRO A 149 14.19 34.50 8.22
N ALA A 150 14.75 33.70 9.11
CA ALA A 150 14.07 33.22 10.31
C ALA A 150 14.91 33.46 11.57
N LYS A 151 14.26 33.46 12.73
CA LYS A 151 14.94 33.56 14.04
C LYS A 151 15.62 32.25 14.42
N SER A 152 15.03 31.14 14.01
CA SER A 152 15.55 29.79 14.19
C SER A 152 15.00 28.86 13.11
N ALA A 153 15.64 27.72 12.92
CA ALA A 153 15.16 26.64 12.08
C ALA A 153 15.46 25.29 12.76
N ALA A 154 14.45 24.44 12.90
CA ALA A 154 14.63 23.07 13.37
C ALA A 154 14.95 22.15 12.19
N LEU A 155 15.93 21.26 12.38
CA LEU A 155 16.20 20.16 11.47
C LEU A 155 15.25 18.98 11.78
N GLU A 156 15.17 18.02 10.84
CA GLU A 156 14.45 16.78 11.08
C GLU A 156 15.12 16.02 12.24
N PRO A 157 14.39 15.65 13.30
CA PRO A 157 14.97 14.93 14.42
C PRO A 157 15.40 13.51 13.99
N PRO A 158 16.57 13.02 14.43
CA PRO A 158 16.98 11.67 14.10
C PRO A 158 16.10 10.64 14.81
N ILE A 159 15.78 9.55 14.11
CA ILE A 159 15.03 8.41 14.66
C ILE A 159 16.02 7.55 15.47
N LEU A 160 15.73 7.36 16.75
CA LEU A 160 16.52 6.51 17.64
C LEU A 160 16.05 5.06 17.60
N ALA A 161 14.73 4.85 17.61
CA ALA A 161 14.14 3.52 17.59
C ALA A 161 12.75 3.52 16.96
N SER A 162 12.37 2.37 16.39
CA SER A 162 11.01 2.07 15.96
C SER A 162 10.50 0.84 16.70
N PHE A 163 9.33 0.96 17.30
CA PHE A 163 8.67 -0.11 18.03
C PHE A 163 7.52 -0.65 17.19
N TYR A 164 7.69 -1.88 16.73
CA TYR A 164 6.74 -2.58 15.87
C TYR A 164 5.71 -3.37 16.69
N ASP A 165 4.55 -3.63 16.09
CA ASP A 165 3.60 -4.61 16.62
C ASP A 165 4.13 -6.04 16.39
N LYS A 166 3.42 -7.05 16.90
CA LYS A 166 3.81 -8.48 16.85
C LYS A 166 4.18 -8.99 15.45
N ASP A 167 3.59 -8.40 14.42
CA ASP A 167 3.80 -8.83 13.02
C ASP A 167 5.13 -8.33 12.44
N LEU A 168 5.82 -7.38 13.10
CA LEU A 168 7.09 -6.79 12.67
C LEU A 168 7.05 -6.17 11.25
N GLU A 169 5.91 -5.63 10.85
CA GLU A 169 5.71 -5.03 9.52
C GLU A 169 5.70 -3.49 9.60
N GLU A 170 6.48 -2.82 8.74
CA GLU A 170 6.31 -1.39 8.44
C GLU A 170 5.76 -1.24 7.03
N ARG A 171 4.62 -0.58 6.90
CA ARG A 171 4.05 -0.23 5.59
C ARG A 171 3.79 1.26 5.51
N ARG A 172 4.25 1.86 4.41
CA ARG A 172 3.96 3.25 4.06
C ARG A 172 3.01 3.24 2.88
N PRO A 173 1.70 3.46 3.09
CA PRO A 173 0.76 3.45 1.99
C PRO A 173 1.11 4.58 1.02
N VAL A 174 1.29 4.21 -0.24
CA VAL A 174 1.51 5.13 -1.35
C VAL A 174 0.43 4.87 -2.39
N THR A 175 -0.08 5.94 -2.99
CA THR A 175 -1.02 5.84 -4.09
C THR A 175 -0.27 5.57 -5.38
N LEU A 176 -0.89 4.86 -6.33
CA LEU A 176 -0.23 4.43 -7.58
C LEU A 176 0.28 5.61 -8.41
N ASP A 177 -0.39 6.77 -8.37
CA ASP A 177 0.02 8.00 -9.05
C ASP A 177 1.33 8.60 -8.52
N ARG A 178 1.78 8.20 -7.32
CA ARG A 178 3.05 8.62 -6.74
C ARG A 178 4.22 7.71 -7.12
N LEU A 179 3.95 6.56 -7.73
CA LEU A 179 4.98 5.63 -8.16
C LEU A 179 5.43 5.95 -9.57
N PRO A 180 6.74 5.88 -9.88
CA PRO A 180 7.21 5.96 -11.25
C PRO A 180 6.62 4.81 -12.09
N ASP A 181 6.17 5.11 -13.30
CA ASP A 181 5.60 4.12 -14.23
C ASP A 181 6.50 2.89 -14.42
N ASP A 182 7.81 3.09 -14.43
CA ASP A 182 8.79 2.02 -14.64
C ASP A 182 8.80 1.02 -13.48
N VAL A 183 8.51 1.45 -12.24
CA VAL A 183 8.37 0.54 -11.10
C VAL A 183 7.17 -0.36 -11.29
N VAL A 184 6.03 0.20 -11.69
CA VAL A 184 4.80 -0.56 -11.94
C VAL A 184 5.03 -1.55 -13.09
N LYS A 185 5.59 -1.09 -14.20
CA LYS A 185 5.90 -1.94 -15.37
C LYS A 185 6.88 -3.06 -15.04
N ALA A 186 7.90 -2.78 -14.22
CA ALA A 186 8.87 -3.79 -13.81
C ALA A 186 8.23 -4.90 -12.97
N VAL A 187 7.38 -4.53 -11.99
CA VAL A 187 6.64 -5.51 -11.18
C VAL A 187 5.70 -6.34 -12.05
N LEU A 188 4.93 -5.71 -12.94
CA LEU A 188 4.08 -6.44 -13.88
C LEU A 188 4.90 -7.37 -14.77
N ALA A 189 6.02 -6.91 -15.32
CA ALA A 189 6.86 -7.75 -16.18
C ALA A 189 7.46 -8.96 -15.44
N ALA A 190 7.83 -8.80 -14.17
CA ALA A 190 8.44 -9.85 -13.35
C ALA A 190 7.43 -10.83 -12.76
N GLU A 191 6.31 -10.34 -12.23
CA GLU A 191 5.34 -11.14 -11.47
C GLU A 191 4.13 -11.55 -12.31
N ASP A 192 3.61 -10.66 -13.16
CA ASP A 192 2.37 -10.91 -13.90
C ASP A 192 2.23 -10.05 -15.18
N SER A 193 2.90 -10.48 -16.25
CA SER A 193 2.88 -9.77 -17.54
C SER A 193 1.49 -9.74 -18.19
N GLY A 194 0.60 -10.63 -17.77
CA GLY A 194 -0.76 -10.79 -18.27
C GLY A 194 -1.82 -10.12 -17.40
N PHE A 195 -1.43 -9.37 -16.36
CA PHE A 195 -2.32 -8.88 -15.30
C PHE A 195 -3.62 -8.23 -15.83
N TYR A 196 -3.52 -7.39 -16.87
CA TYR A 196 -4.66 -6.69 -17.47
C TYR A 196 -5.45 -7.49 -18.50
N THR A 197 -5.05 -8.74 -18.77
CA THR A 197 -5.63 -9.59 -19.81
C THR A 197 -6.43 -10.76 -19.25
N HIS A 198 -6.21 -11.14 -17.98
CA HIS A 198 -6.90 -12.24 -17.32
C HIS A 198 -7.73 -11.77 -16.12
N PRO A 199 -8.77 -12.51 -15.72
CA PRO A 199 -9.67 -12.14 -14.62
C PRO A 199 -9.08 -12.45 -13.23
N GLY A 200 -7.79 -12.19 -13.04
CA GLY A 200 -7.05 -12.46 -11.78
C GLY A 200 -6.61 -13.91 -11.54
N VAL A 201 -6.71 -14.79 -12.53
CA VAL A 201 -6.05 -16.11 -12.56
C VAL A 201 -5.60 -16.35 -13.99
N SER A 202 -4.37 -16.83 -14.18
CA SER A 202 -3.81 -17.14 -15.50
C SER A 202 -3.95 -18.63 -15.83
N PRO A 203 -4.88 -19.06 -16.71
CA PRO A 203 -5.04 -20.47 -17.06
C PRO A 203 -3.78 -21.04 -17.74
N THR A 204 -3.13 -20.22 -18.57
CA THR A 204 -1.87 -20.56 -19.22
C THR A 204 -0.72 -20.67 -18.22
N GLY A 205 -0.69 -19.80 -17.20
CA GLY A 205 0.29 -19.86 -16.11
C GLY A 205 0.18 -21.16 -15.30
N VAL A 206 -1.04 -21.53 -14.91
CA VAL A 206 -1.34 -22.78 -14.20
C VAL A 206 -1.00 -24.01 -15.06
N ALA A 207 -1.41 -24.03 -16.33
CA ALA A 207 -1.14 -25.15 -17.22
C ALA A 207 0.37 -25.35 -17.46
N ARG A 208 1.12 -24.25 -17.62
CA ARG A 208 2.59 -24.29 -17.74
C ARG A 208 3.23 -24.83 -16.47
N ALA A 209 2.84 -24.34 -15.30
CA ALA A 209 3.36 -24.80 -14.01
C ALA A 209 3.16 -26.31 -13.84
N LEU A 210 1.92 -26.80 -14.06
CA LEU A 210 1.62 -28.23 -14.01
C LEU A 210 2.46 -29.05 -15.00
N LEU A 211 2.66 -28.55 -16.22
CA LEU A 211 3.45 -29.27 -17.23
C LEU A 211 4.93 -29.35 -16.83
N VAL A 212 5.49 -28.29 -16.24
CA VAL A 212 6.88 -28.26 -15.77
C VAL A 212 7.07 -29.21 -14.59
N ASP A 213 6.15 -29.18 -13.62
CA ASP A 213 6.16 -30.07 -12.46
C ASP A 213 6.10 -31.54 -12.88
N LEU A 214 5.22 -31.88 -13.84
CA LEU A 214 5.10 -33.24 -14.38
C LEU A 214 6.33 -33.69 -15.17
N ARG A 215 7.09 -32.76 -15.75
CA ARG A 215 8.33 -33.04 -16.48
C ARG A 215 9.56 -33.09 -15.56
N GLY A 216 9.39 -32.90 -14.26
CA GLY A 216 10.47 -32.90 -13.28
C GLY A 216 11.43 -31.71 -13.43
N GLY A 217 10.96 -30.60 -14.01
CA GLY A 217 11.73 -29.36 -14.08
C GLY A 217 11.74 -28.61 -12.75
N GLU A 218 12.41 -27.45 -12.71
CA GLU A 218 12.31 -26.53 -11.56
C GLU A 218 10.87 -26.03 -11.41
N VAL A 219 10.35 -26.09 -10.17
CA VAL A 219 8.98 -25.67 -9.85
C VAL A 219 8.73 -24.23 -10.31
N GLN A 220 7.70 -24.04 -11.14
CA GLN A 220 7.30 -22.72 -11.61
C GLN A 220 6.00 -22.27 -10.95
N GLY A 221 5.97 -21.03 -10.49
CA GLY A 221 4.74 -20.40 -10.00
C GLY A 221 3.72 -20.21 -11.13
N GLY A 222 2.49 -20.68 -10.91
CA GLY A 222 1.31 -20.35 -11.74
C GLY A 222 0.53 -19.13 -11.24
N SER A 223 1.03 -18.49 -10.18
CA SER A 223 0.33 -17.44 -9.45
C SER A 223 0.33 -16.11 -10.20
N THR A 224 -0.71 -15.33 -9.95
CA THR A 224 -0.91 -13.96 -10.45
C THR A 224 -0.90 -13.00 -9.27
N ILE A 225 -0.71 -11.69 -9.50
CA ILE A 225 -0.65 -10.68 -8.42
C ILE A 225 -1.88 -10.70 -7.49
N THR A 226 -3.04 -11.12 -7.99
CA THR A 226 -4.29 -11.22 -7.22
C THR A 226 -4.42 -12.47 -6.34
N GLN A 227 -3.45 -13.40 -6.37
CA GLN A 227 -3.42 -14.64 -5.57
C GLN A 227 -2.46 -14.53 -4.39
#